data_AF-A0A7C5EWT0-F1
#
_entry.id   AF-A0A7C5EWT0-F1
#
_cell.length_a   1.000
_cell.length_b   1.000
_cell.length_c   1.000
_cell.angle_alpha   90.00
_cell.angle_beta   90.00
_cell.angle_gamma   90.00
#
_symmetry.space_group_name_H-M   'P 1'
#
loop_
_entity.id
_entity.type
_entity.pdbx_description
1 polymer ?
#
loop_
_entity_poly.entity_id
_entity_poly.type
_entity_poly.pdbx_seq_one_letter_code
_entity_poly.pdbx_strand_id
1 'polypeptide(L)'
;MDTRNKIISLREAEEVAVREQNRGKRLVVDVGYYDPVIAEHARRLESLRGDECVLLAVVVDPPAPLLGTRARAELVAALRAVDYVAMTESQSLAEFLALLKGTTINRSEQTDLELRQRLIEHVHARHRTT
;
A
#
# COMPACT_ATOMS: atom_id res chain seq x y z
N MET A 1 -0.35 18.00 -6.69
CA MET A 1 -0.13 17.62 -5.28
C MET A 1 1.27 17.03 -5.19
N ASP A 2 2.11 17.47 -4.25
CA ASP A 2 3.43 16.87 -4.01
C ASP A 2 3.22 15.42 -3.55
N THR A 3 3.84 14.45 -4.23
CA THR A 3 3.69 13.02 -3.91
C THR A 3 4.21 12.69 -2.51
N ARG A 4 5.15 13.48 -1.98
CA ARG A 4 5.65 13.32 -0.60
C ARG A 4 4.61 13.69 0.45
N ASN A 5 3.68 14.60 0.14
CA ASN A 5 2.64 15.02 1.09
C ASN A 5 1.58 13.94 1.34
N LYS A 6 1.56 12.87 0.53
CA LYS A 6 0.69 11.71 0.79
C LYS A 6 1.28 10.76 1.83
N ILE A 7 2.57 10.86 2.12
CA ILE A 7 3.27 9.92 2.99
C ILE A 7 3.19 10.45 4.41
N ILE A 8 2.43 9.76 5.24
CA ILE A 8 2.05 10.18 6.59
C ILE A 8 2.49 9.15 7.62
N SER A 9 2.66 9.60 8.85
CA SER A 9 2.88 8.73 10.01
C SER A 9 1.63 7.93 10.37
N LEU A 10 1.79 6.88 11.19
CA LEU A 10 0.66 6.09 11.69
C LEU A 10 -0.33 6.94 12.50
N ARG A 11 0.18 7.85 13.34
CA ARG A 11 -0.65 8.78 14.09
C ARG A 11 -1.47 9.69 13.18
N GLU A 12 -0.86 10.25 12.14
CA GLU A 12 -1.58 11.07 11.17
C GLU A 12 -2.62 10.24 10.40
N ALA A 13 -2.34 8.96 10.11
CA ALA A 13 -3.29 8.06 9.48
C ALA A 13 -4.52 7.79 10.38
N GLU A 14 -4.34 7.67 11.70
CA GLU A 14 -5.44 7.61 12.67
C GLU A 14 -6.26 8.90 12.67
N GLU A 15 -5.60 10.07 12.68
CA GLU A 15 -6.27 11.37 12.63
C GLU A 15 -7.07 11.54 11.32
N VAL A 16 -6.52 11.08 10.19
CA VAL A 16 -7.23 11.00 8.90
C VAL A 16 -8.44 10.08 9.01
N ALA A 17 -8.30 8.88 9.60
CA ALA A 17 -9.41 7.93 9.75
C ALA A 17 -10.59 8.57 10.49
N VAL A 18 -10.33 9.20 11.64
CA VAL A 18 -11.34 9.89 12.45
C VAL A 18 -11.96 11.06 11.67
N ARG A 19 -11.13 11.89 11.01
CA ARG A 19 -11.60 13.05 10.26
C ARG A 19 -12.51 12.67 9.10
N GLU A 20 -12.14 11.65 8.33
CA GLU A 20 -12.90 11.24 7.14
C GLU A 20 -14.17 10.48 7.54
N GLN A 21 -14.13 9.68 8.61
CA GLN A 21 -15.33 9.06 9.19
C GLN A 21 -16.35 10.11 9.65
N ASN A 22 -15.90 11.18 10.31
CA ASN A 22 -16.77 12.30 10.71
C ASN A 22 -17.37 13.06 9.51
N ARG A 23 -16.77 12.93 8.32
CA ARG A 23 -17.27 13.48 7.06
C ARG A 23 -18.17 12.50 6.29
N GLY A 24 -18.45 11.33 6.87
CA GLY A 24 -19.24 10.27 6.23
C GLY A 24 -18.48 9.44 5.20
N LYS A 25 -17.17 9.64 5.04
CA LYS A 25 -16.33 8.86 4.12
C LYS A 25 -15.82 7.59 4.81
N ARG A 26 -15.63 6.54 4.02
CA ARG A 26 -15.04 5.28 4.48
C ARG A 26 -13.54 5.26 4.27
N LEU A 27 -12.77 4.93 5.29
CA LEU A 27 -11.35 4.63 5.10
C LEU A 27 -11.20 3.17 4.63
N VAL A 28 -10.54 2.99 3.49
CA VAL A 28 -10.12 1.70 2.95
C VAL A 28 -8.61 1.60 3.10
N VAL A 29 -8.14 0.51 3.68
CA VAL A 29 -6.73 0.25 3.93
C VAL A 29 -6.30 -0.94 3.07
N ASP A 30 -5.24 -0.79 2.29
CA ASP A 30 -4.56 -1.90 1.61
C ASP A 30 -3.17 -2.07 2.21
N VAL A 31 -2.89 -3.24 2.79
CA VAL A 31 -1.58 -3.57 3.34
C VAL A 31 -0.84 -4.41 2.31
N GLY A 32 0.36 -3.98 1.93
CA GLY A 32 1.14 -4.66 0.90
C GLY A 32 2.64 -4.42 1.04
N TYR A 33 3.40 -5.26 0.33
CA TYR A 33 4.85 -5.11 0.20
C TYR A 33 5.20 -4.14 -0.93
N TYR A 34 4.46 -4.21 -2.03
CA TYR A 34 4.68 -3.42 -3.24
C TYR A 34 6.12 -3.48 -3.77
N ASP A 35 6.72 -4.68 -3.75
CA ASP A 35 8.15 -4.89 -4.04
C ASP A 35 8.37 -5.83 -5.24
N PRO A 36 8.71 -5.32 -6.44
CA PRO A 36 8.70 -3.90 -6.84
C PRO A 36 7.27 -3.40 -7.15
N VAL A 37 7.07 -2.08 -7.24
CA VAL A 37 5.77 -1.52 -7.65
C VAL A 37 5.52 -1.76 -9.14
N ILE A 38 4.56 -2.62 -9.47
CA ILE A 38 4.16 -2.95 -10.84
C ILE A 38 2.71 -2.56 -11.15
N ALA A 39 2.33 -2.66 -12.42
CA ALA A 39 1.02 -2.22 -12.91
C ALA A 39 -0.16 -2.96 -12.25
N GLU A 40 0.02 -4.22 -11.83
CA GLU A 40 -0.96 -5.00 -11.09
C GLU A 40 -1.29 -4.36 -9.73
N HIS A 41 -0.31 -3.79 -9.04
CA HIS A 41 -0.56 -3.05 -7.79
C HIS A 41 -1.40 -1.81 -8.07
N ALA A 42 -1.07 -1.05 -9.12
CA ALA A 42 -1.83 0.13 -9.50
C ALA A 42 -3.29 -0.21 -9.83
N ARG A 43 -3.53 -1.25 -10.63
CA ARG A 43 -4.88 -1.73 -10.96
C ARG A 43 -5.65 -2.20 -9.72
N ARG A 44 -4.99 -2.92 -8.81
CA ARG A 44 -5.60 -3.34 -7.53
C ARG A 44 -6.02 -2.12 -6.72
N LEU A 45 -5.13 -1.15 -6.51
CA LEU A 45 -5.41 0.06 -5.75
C LEU A 45 -6.52 0.91 -6.42
N GLU A 46 -6.54 0.99 -7.75
CA GLU A 46 -7.64 1.62 -8.49
C GLU A 46 -8.98 0.93 -8.25
N SER A 47 -9.00 -0.42 -8.19
CA SER A 47 -10.24 -1.18 -7.93
C SER A 47 -10.78 -1.02 -6.51
N LEU A 48 -9.92 -0.67 -5.55
CA LEU A 48 -10.30 -0.41 -4.16
C LEU A 48 -10.86 1.01 -3.95
N ARG A 49 -10.64 1.91 -4.92
CA ARG A 49 -11.10 3.29 -4.86
C ARG A 49 -12.56 3.40 -5.28
N GLY A 50 -13.42 3.79 -4.34
CA GLY A 50 -14.79 4.25 -4.57
C GLY A 50 -14.97 5.76 -4.34
N ASP A 51 -16.11 6.31 -4.77
CA ASP A 51 -16.38 7.75 -4.73
C ASP A 51 -16.42 8.34 -3.30
N GLU A 52 -16.92 7.57 -2.33
CA GLU A 52 -17.04 7.98 -0.92
C GLU A 52 -16.00 7.27 -0.01
N CYS A 53 -14.82 7.00 -0.56
CA CYS A 53 -13.73 6.40 0.20
C CYS A 53 -12.45 7.23 0.16
N VAL A 54 -11.63 7.01 1.17
CA VAL A 54 -10.23 7.45 1.22
C VAL A 54 -9.38 6.18 1.25
N LEU A 55 -8.41 6.08 0.33
CA LEU A 55 -7.53 4.93 0.22
C LEU A 55 -6.19 5.21 0.90
N LEU A 56 -5.91 4.45 1.95
CA LEU A 56 -4.63 4.40 2.65
C LEU A 56 -3.88 3.12 2.26
N ALA A 57 -2.72 3.26 1.63
CA ALA A 57 -1.81 2.14 1.42
C ALA A 57 -0.82 2.05 2.59
N VAL A 58 -0.69 0.88 3.19
CA VAL A 58 0.28 0.61 4.27
C VAL A 58 1.38 -0.27 3.70
N VAL A 59 2.57 0.30 3.58
CA VAL A 59 3.76 -0.39 3.07
C VAL A 59 4.48 -1.05 4.24
N VAL A 60 4.58 -2.38 4.17
CA VAL A 60 5.36 -3.21 5.10
C VAL A 60 6.55 -3.83 4.39
N ASP A 61 7.49 -4.38 5.16
CA ASP A 61 8.68 -5.02 4.60
C ASP A 61 8.46 -6.49 4.26
N PRO A 62 8.78 -6.92 3.02
CA PRO A 62 8.81 -8.33 2.68
C PRO A 62 10.02 -9.02 3.33
N PRO A 63 10.05 -10.36 3.38
CA PRO A 63 11.18 -11.10 3.95
C PRO A 63 12.54 -10.84 3.29
N ALA A 64 12.54 -10.50 1.99
CA ALA A 64 13.75 -10.23 1.20
C ALA A 64 13.50 -9.07 0.21
N PRO A 65 13.61 -7.81 0.66
CA PRO A 65 13.26 -6.63 -0.13
C PRO A 65 14.24 -6.37 -1.27
N LEU A 66 13.71 -6.13 -2.47
CA LEU A 66 14.45 -5.67 -3.65
C LEU A 66 14.63 -4.16 -3.64
N LEU A 67 13.60 -3.42 -3.24
CA LEU A 67 13.60 -1.98 -3.04
C LEU A 67 13.46 -1.66 -1.55
N GLY A 68 14.07 -0.56 -1.08
CA GLY A 68 13.86 -0.10 0.30
C GLY A 68 12.43 0.42 0.53
N THR A 69 11.91 0.27 1.75
CA THR A 69 10.54 0.65 2.16
C THR A 69 10.16 2.06 1.74
N ARG A 70 11.08 3.01 1.94
CA ARG A 70 10.92 4.42 1.53
C ARG A 70 10.67 4.57 0.03
N ALA A 71 11.46 3.89 -0.81
CA ALA A 71 11.32 3.95 -2.26
C ALA A 71 9.98 3.37 -2.72
N ARG A 72 9.56 2.24 -2.12
CA ARG A 72 8.24 1.64 -2.40
C ARG A 72 7.11 2.58 -1.99
N ALA A 73 7.20 3.22 -0.83
CA ALA A 73 6.22 4.20 -0.39
C ALA A 73 6.12 5.43 -1.31
N GLU A 74 7.24 5.94 -1.81
CA GLU A 74 7.26 7.04 -2.79
C GLU A 74 6.60 6.64 -4.12
N LEU A 75 6.89 5.44 -4.62
CA LEU A 75 6.28 4.90 -5.83
C LEU A 75 4.76 4.69 -5.68
N VAL A 76 4.32 4.15 -4.54
CA VAL A 76 2.88 3.99 -4.24
C VAL A 76 2.20 5.34 -4.09
N ALA A 77 2.83 6.32 -3.43
CA ALA A 77 2.29 7.67 -3.29
C ALA A 77 2.14 8.41 -4.63
N ALA A 78 2.97 8.07 -5.62
CA ALA A 78 2.85 8.61 -6.97
C ALA A 78 1.58 8.12 -7.70
N LEU A 79 0.95 7.03 -7.25
CA LEU A 79 -0.29 6.54 -7.84
C LEU A 79 -1.45 7.48 -7.55
N ARG A 80 -2.24 7.80 -8.58
CA ARG A 80 -3.41 8.68 -8.48
C ARG A 80 -4.50 8.09 -7.58
N ALA A 81 -4.64 6.78 -7.56
CA ALA A 81 -5.68 6.08 -6.80
C ALA A 81 -5.50 6.18 -5.27
N VAL A 82 -4.26 6.41 -4.82
CA VAL A 82 -3.90 6.42 -3.40
C VAL A 82 -4.00 7.83 -2.84
N ASP A 83 -4.71 8.00 -1.74
CA ASP A 83 -4.84 9.30 -1.05
C ASP A 83 -3.71 9.48 -0.04
N TYR A 84 -3.40 8.42 0.72
CA TYR A 84 -2.36 8.43 1.74
C TYR A 84 -1.52 7.14 1.72
N VAL A 85 -0.28 7.25 2.17
CA VAL A 85 0.64 6.13 2.35
C VAL A 85 1.22 6.19 3.75
N ALA A 86 1.21 5.07 4.46
CA ALA A 86 1.95 4.90 5.70
C ALA A 86 2.99 3.79 5.54
N MET A 87 4.08 3.89 6.29
CA MET A 87 5.09 2.84 6.40
C MET A 87 5.06 2.29 7.82
N THR A 88 5.13 0.99 7.98
CA THR A 88 5.23 0.35 9.31
C THR A 88 6.02 -0.93 9.23
N GLU A 89 6.65 -1.28 10.34
CA GLU A 89 7.16 -2.63 10.55
C GLU A 89 6.01 -3.58 10.88
N SER A 90 6.21 -4.87 10.61
CA SER A 90 5.18 -5.91 10.80
C SER A 90 4.72 -6.03 12.26
N GLN A 91 5.58 -5.69 13.23
CA GLN A 91 5.25 -5.76 14.66
C GLN A 91 4.22 -4.69 15.05
N SER A 92 4.38 -3.46 14.55
CA SER A 92 3.46 -2.35 14.84
C SER A 92 2.20 -2.34 13.97
N LEU A 93 2.17 -3.14 12.89
CA LEU A 93 1.02 -3.22 11.99
C LEU A 93 -0.25 -3.67 12.71
N ALA A 94 -0.18 -4.73 13.51
CA ALA A 94 -1.36 -5.29 14.15
C ALA A 94 -2.00 -4.30 15.14
N GLU A 95 -1.18 -3.61 15.92
CA GLU A 95 -1.60 -2.57 16.86
C GLU A 95 -2.25 -1.40 16.13
N PHE A 96 -1.61 -0.91 15.07
CA PHE A 96 -2.15 0.17 14.24
C PHE A 96 -3.50 -0.21 13.61
N LEU A 97 -3.61 -1.39 13.00
CA LEU A 97 -4.86 -1.85 12.38
C LEU A 97 -6.00 -1.99 13.40
N ALA A 98 -5.69 -2.36 14.66
CA ALA A 98 -6.70 -2.46 15.72
C ALA A 98 -7.27 -1.10 16.14
N LEU A 99 -6.52 -0.01 15.93
CA LEU A 99 -6.97 1.37 16.22
C LEU A 99 -7.92 1.91 15.13
N LEU A 100 -7.83 1.38 13.90
CA LEU A 100 -8.63 1.80 12.75
C LEU A 100 -10.04 1.18 12.75
N LYS A 101 -10.88 1.55 13.72
CA LYS A 101 -12.26 1.06 13.84
C LYS A 101 -13.12 1.45 12.63
N GLY A 102 -13.94 0.51 12.14
CA GLY A 102 -14.90 0.77 11.06
C GLY A 102 -14.27 0.92 9.67
N THR A 103 -13.00 0.53 9.52
CA THR A 103 -12.27 0.60 8.26
C THR A 103 -12.31 -0.74 7.53
N THR A 104 -12.26 -0.70 6.20
CA THR A 104 -12.14 -1.92 5.39
C THR A 104 -10.67 -2.21 5.16
N ILE A 105 -10.15 -3.30 5.76
CA ILE A 105 -8.75 -3.67 5.68
C ILE A 105 -8.57 -4.80 4.67
N ASN A 106 -7.73 -4.58 3.65
CA ASN A 106 -7.30 -5.56 2.67
C ASN A 106 -5.85 -5.97 2.96
N ARG A 107 -5.60 -7.29 3.04
CA ARG A 107 -4.28 -7.87 3.25
C ARG A 107 -3.79 -8.46 1.93
N SER A 108 -2.89 -7.75 1.26
CA SER A 108 -2.42 -8.06 -0.09
C SER A 108 -0.98 -8.61 -0.11
N GLU A 109 -0.36 -8.82 1.05
CA GLU A 109 1.04 -9.24 1.18
C GLU A 109 1.35 -10.55 0.44
N GLN A 110 0.48 -11.55 0.56
CA GLN A 110 0.66 -12.83 -0.11
C GLN A 110 0.54 -12.67 -1.64
N THR A 111 -0.43 -11.87 -2.11
CA THR A 111 -0.57 -11.55 -3.53
C THR A 111 0.65 -10.81 -4.07
N ASP A 112 1.25 -9.92 -3.30
CA ASP A 112 2.47 -9.20 -3.69
C ASP A 112 3.68 -10.14 -3.80
N LEU A 113 3.81 -11.13 -2.92
CA LEU A 113 4.85 -12.16 -3.02
C LEU A 113 4.72 -12.97 -4.31
N GLU A 114 3.50 -13.37 -4.66
CA GLU A 114 3.20 -14.11 -5.89
C GLU A 114 3.48 -13.26 -7.14
N LEU A 115 3.09 -11.98 -7.11
CA LEU A 115 3.38 -11.03 -8.18
C LEU A 115 4.90 -10.87 -8.38
N ARG A 116 5.64 -10.69 -7.29
CA ARG A 116 7.11 -10.59 -7.32
C ARG A 116 7.74 -11.86 -7.90
N GLN A 117 7.30 -13.02 -7.45
CA GLN A 117 7.83 -14.30 -7.93
C GLN A 117 7.61 -14.48 -9.43
N ARG A 118 6.39 -14.19 -9.93
CA ARG A 118 6.08 -14.22 -11.36
C ARG A 118 6.93 -13.24 -12.17
N LEU A 119 7.20 -12.05 -11.64
CA LEU A 119 8.06 -11.08 -12.30
C LEU A 119 9.49 -11.60 -12.42
N ILE A 120 10.06 -12.14 -11.33
CA ILE A 120 11.41 -12.71 -11.32
C ILE A 120 11.52 -13.85 -12.34
N GLU A 121 10.55 -14.76 -12.36
CA GLU A 121 10.50 -15.86 -13.32
C GLU A 121 10.45 -15.36 -14.78
N HIS A 122 9.60 -14.38 -15.05
CA HIS A 122 9.48 -13.76 -16.37
C HIS A 122 10.80 -13.14 -16.84
N VAL A 123 11.48 -12.39 -15.96
CA VAL A 123 12.77 -11.75 -16.26
C VAL A 123 13.85 -12.81 -16.54
N HIS A 124 13.97 -13.83 -15.69
CA HIS A 124 14.94 -14.90 -15.90
C HIS A 124 14.69 -15.69 -17.19
N ALA A 125 13.43 -15.98 -17.54
CA ALA A 125 13.09 -16.66 -18.78
C ALA A 125 13.49 -15.84 -20.02
N ARG A 126 13.32 -14.52 -19.96
CA ARG A 126 13.71 -13.61 -21.04
C ARG A 126 15.23 -13.58 -21.26
N HIS A 127 16.02 -13.56 -20.18
CA HIS A 127 17.48 -13.51 -20.26
C HIS A 127 18.16 -14.83 -20.66
N ARG A 128 17.47 -15.98 -20.58
CA ARG A 128 17.99 -17.27 -21.06
C ARG A 128 17.85 -17.48 -22.57
N THR A 129 17.05 -16.65 -23.22
CA THR A 129 16.74 -16.76 -24.66
C THR A 129 17.58 -15.77 -25.51
N THR A 130 18.52 -15.04 -24.89
CA THR A 130 19.47 -14.13 -25.54
C THR A 130 20.88 -14.68 -25.38
#